data_AF-A0A8K1C5U0-F1
#
_entry.id   AF-A0A8K1C5U0-F1
#
_cell.length_a   1.000
_cell.length_b   1.000
_cell.length_c   1.000
_cell.angle_alpha   90.00
_cell.angle_beta   90.00
_cell.angle_gamma   90.00
#
_symmetry.space_group_name_H-M   'P 1'
#
loop_
_entity.id
_entity.type
_entity.pdbx_description
1 polymer ?
#
loop_
_entity_poly.entity_id
_entity_poly.type
_entity_poly.pdbx_seq_one_letter_code
_entity_poly.pdbx_strand_id
1 'polypeptide(L)'
;MPSASVIISAVLAAASAMSSVDAQGYISSPKAQFKQVPMYTNYSAIITEADDKVFKGKVWDQSPEDNTKVFTEAFTHAPYTSLKEMFDKYITDCGYSRDDVAPVDVTNLDSMTWQNDEYEEGFLSTHHGPCEVWFDDFMIVHEDDCAAKYSGFPATIPLDYSICPDGKCLLSFYWLTLQAPEWQAYKQCVPIKYGAGNGSSGDEATPEPSTATPKPSTAAPTKTPTPTTSVPKSSSATPSTTAPAAGTPSPNTKCGVRRS
;
A
#
# COMPACT_ATOMS: atom_id res chain seq x y z
N MET A 1 -66.59 -17.37 36.53
CA MET A 1 -66.04 -16.79 35.29
C MET A 1 -64.52 -16.82 35.43
N PRO A 2 -63.77 -17.53 34.57
CA PRO A 2 -62.33 -17.69 34.75
C PRO A 2 -61.59 -16.43 34.26
N SER A 3 -60.58 -15.99 35.02
CA SER A 3 -59.62 -14.98 34.59
C SER A 3 -58.66 -15.60 33.57
N ALA A 4 -58.64 -15.08 32.36
CA ALA A 4 -57.65 -15.41 31.35
C ALA A 4 -56.39 -14.56 31.58
N SER A 5 -55.31 -15.19 32.04
CA SER A 5 -53.98 -14.58 32.04
C SER A 5 -53.42 -14.62 30.62
N VAL A 6 -53.22 -13.45 30.02
CA VAL A 6 -52.55 -13.30 28.73
C VAL A 6 -51.04 -13.34 28.99
N ILE A 7 -50.38 -14.39 28.53
CA ILE A 7 -48.91 -14.48 28.51
C ILE A 7 -48.45 -13.83 27.21
N ILE A 8 -47.81 -12.66 27.31
CA ILE A 8 -47.16 -11.99 26.18
C ILE A 8 -45.75 -12.59 26.05
N SER A 9 -45.56 -13.51 25.10
CA SER A 9 -44.24 -14.00 24.73
C SER A 9 -43.52 -12.94 23.90
N ALA A 10 -42.52 -12.27 24.48
CA ALA A 10 -41.61 -11.41 23.74
C ALA A 10 -40.59 -12.28 22.98
N VAL A 11 -40.70 -12.33 21.66
CA VAL A 11 -39.68 -12.94 20.79
C VAL A 11 -38.55 -11.93 20.64
N LEU A 12 -37.43 -12.16 21.31
CA LEU A 12 -36.20 -11.39 21.12
C LEU A 12 -35.55 -11.87 19.80
N ALA A 13 -35.67 -11.08 18.73
CA ALA A 13 -34.92 -11.32 17.50
C ALA A 13 -33.46 -10.89 17.73
N ALA A 14 -32.59 -11.85 18.07
CA ALA A 14 -31.15 -11.62 18.10
C ALA A 14 -30.62 -11.53 16.67
N ALA A 15 -30.35 -10.32 16.19
CA ALA A 15 -29.61 -10.12 14.95
C ALA A 15 -28.16 -10.56 15.18
N SER A 16 -27.78 -11.71 14.62
CA SER A 16 -26.40 -12.18 14.60
C SER A 16 -25.60 -11.28 13.65
N ALA A 17 -24.81 -10.35 14.18
CA ALA A 17 -23.78 -9.70 13.40
C ALA A 17 -22.76 -10.79 13.01
N MET A 18 -22.70 -11.15 11.73
CA MET A 18 -21.67 -12.04 11.22
C MET A 18 -20.33 -11.30 11.33
N SER A 19 -19.51 -11.66 12.33
CA SER A 19 -18.13 -11.21 12.41
C SER A 19 -17.40 -11.75 11.17
N SER A 20 -17.04 -10.87 10.24
CA SER A 20 -16.15 -11.25 9.14
C SER A 20 -14.74 -11.28 9.71
N VAL A 21 -14.09 -12.45 9.72
CA VAL A 21 -12.67 -12.55 10.05
C VAL A 21 -11.88 -12.31 8.77
N ASP A 22 -10.93 -11.38 8.82
CA ASP A 22 -10.06 -11.03 7.71
C ASP A 22 -8.89 -12.01 7.60
N ALA A 23 -9.16 -13.11 6.90
CA ALA A 23 -8.38 -14.33 6.93
C ALA A 23 -7.35 -14.48 5.79
N GLN A 24 -7.34 -13.61 4.77
CA GLN A 24 -6.49 -13.79 3.58
C GLN A 24 -5.42 -12.71 3.36
N GLY A 25 -5.42 -11.64 4.18
CA GLY A 25 -4.42 -10.58 4.13
C GLY A 25 -4.95 -9.26 3.59
N TYR A 26 -4.59 -8.14 4.23
CA TYR A 26 -5.05 -6.81 3.82
C TYR A 26 -4.13 -5.67 4.21
N ILE A 27 -4.27 -4.54 3.49
CA ILE A 27 -3.65 -3.27 3.86
C ILE A 27 -4.37 -2.72 5.11
N SER A 28 -3.75 -2.86 6.28
CA SER A 28 -4.30 -2.38 7.54
C SER A 28 -4.04 -0.89 7.79
N SER A 29 -2.97 -0.35 7.20
CA SER A 29 -2.63 1.08 7.23
C SER A 29 -1.94 1.50 5.93
N PRO A 30 -2.37 2.58 5.24
CA PRO A 30 -3.66 3.24 5.43
C PRO A 30 -4.80 2.24 5.20
N LYS A 31 -5.82 2.26 6.05
CA LYS A 31 -6.84 1.19 6.07
C LYS A 31 -7.59 1.10 4.74
N ALA A 32 -7.46 -0.05 4.07
CA ALA A 32 -8.26 -0.36 2.89
C ALA A 32 -9.74 -0.51 3.25
N GLN A 33 -10.61 -0.11 2.32
CA GLN A 33 -12.04 -0.37 2.38
C GLN A 33 -12.43 -1.36 1.30
N PHE A 34 -13.37 -2.24 1.61
CA PHE A 34 -13.70 -3.37 0.74
C PHE A 34 -15.16 -3.41 0.32
N LYS A 35 -15.40 -4.07 -0.82
CA LYS A 35 -16.72 -4.39 -1.33
C LYS A 35 -17.41 -5.36 -0.35
N GLN A 36 -18.73 -5.22 -0.20
CA GLN A 36 -19.53 -6.06 0.69
C GLN A 36 -19.80 -7.43 0.06
N VAL A 37 -18.76 -8.26 -0.01
CA VAL A 37 -18.81 -9.64 -0.51
C VAL A 37 -18.26 -10.59 0.56
N PRO A 38 -18.69 -11.86 0.58
CA PRO A 38 -18.06 -12.86 1.43
C PRO A 38 -16.55 -12.95 1.15
N MET A 39 -15.72 -12.99 2.21
CA MET A 39 -14.25 -13.08 2.13
C MET A 39 -13.61 -11.96 1.30
N TYR A 40 -13.87 -10.71 1.67
CA TYR A 40 -13.42 -9.54 0.90
C TYR A 40 -11.91 -9.30 0.90
N THR A 41 -11.15 -9.99 1.77
CA THR A 41 -9.68 -9.95 1.81
C THR A 41 -9.01 -11.05 0.97
N ASN A 42 -9.79 -11.84 0.22
CA ASN A 42 -9.27 -12.93 -0.60
C ASN A 42 -8.35 -12.43 -1.75
N TYR A 43 -7.54 -13.34 -2.31
CA TYR A 43 -6.76 -13.04 -3.52
C TYR A 43 -7.68 -12.66 -4.68
N SER A 44 -7.21 -11.75 -5.53
CA SER A 44 -8.00 -11.14 -6.60
C SER A 44 -8.03 -11.96 -7.89
N ALA A 45 -7.02 -12.80 -8.13
CA ALA A 45 -6.97 -13.73 -9.25
C ALA A 45 -6.06 -14.93 -8.96
N ILE A 46 -6.20 -15.97 -9.78
CA ILE A 46 -5.21 -17.05 -9.92
C ILE A 46 -4.43 -16.82 -11.20
N ILE A 47 -3.11 -16.90 -11.11
CA ILE A 47 -2.18 -16.88 -12.24
C ILE A 47 -1.40 -18.21 -12.22
N THR A 48 -1.06 -18.72 -13.40
CA THR A 48 -0.41 -20.03 -13.55
C THR A 48 0.75 -19.94 -14.53
N GLU A 49 1.56 -21.00 -14.62
CA GLU A 49 2.61 -21.08 -15.64
C GLU A 49 2.11 -21.04 -17.09
N ALA A 50 0.81 -21.28 -17.32
CA ALA A 50 0.21 -21.27 -18.66
C ALA A 50 -0.04 -19.85 -19.18
N ASP A 51 -0.01 -18.86 -18.30
CA ASP A 51 -0.33 -17.47 -18.59
C ASP A 51 0.74 -16.73 -19.40
N ASP A 52 2.00 -17.17 -19.30
CA ASP A 52 3.08 -16.70 -20.17
C ASP A 52 4.06 -17.82 -20.52
N LYS A 53 4.51 -17.83 -21.77
CA LYS A 53 5.48 -18.81 -22.28
C LYS A 53 6.80 -18.81 -21.49
N VAL A 54 7.16 -17.71 -20.83
CA VAL A 54 8.39 -17.65 -20.04
C VAL A 54 8.32 -18.50 -18.78
N PHE A 55 7.11 -18.79 -18.28
CA PHE A 55 6.89 -19.59 -17.09
C PHE A 55 6.72 -21.08 -17.40
N LYS A 56 6.22 -21.39 -18.59
CA LYS A 56 5.86 -22.74 -19.01
C LYS A 56 7.02 -23.74 -18.94
N GLY A 57 6.76 -24.89 -18.32
CA GLY A 57 7.69 -26.02 -18.26
C GLY A 57 8.78 -25.84 -17.20
N LYS A 58 8.66 -24.83 -16.35
CA LYS A 58 9.44 -24.71 -15.11
C LYS A 58 8.81 -25.57 -14.02
N VAL A 59 9.53 -25.76 -12.93
CA VAL A 59 9.09 -26.54 -11.78
C VAL A 59 8.47 -25.58 -10.76
N TRP A 60 7.23 -25.87 -10.34
CA TRP A 60 6.42 -24.99 -9.47
C TRP A 60 5.87 -25.71 -8.23
N ASP A 61 6.27 -26.96 -8.01
CA ASP A 61 5.94 -27.79 -6.85
C ASP A 61 7.10 -27.89 -5.84
N GLN A 62 7.97 -26.87 -5.81
CA GLN A 62 9.05 -26.74 -4.83
C GLN A 62 8.58 -25.95 -3.59
N SER A 63 9.53 -25.55 -2.73
CA SER A 63 9.20 -24.64 -1.63
C SER A 63 8.76 -23.27 -2.17
N PRO A 64 7.98 -22.49 -1.40
CA PRO A 64 7.59 -21.14 -1.80
C PRO A 64 8.79 -20.24 -2.16
N GLU A 65 9.90 -20.36 -1.44
CA GLU A 65 11.14 -19.61 -1.70
C GLU A 65 11.81 -20.03 -3.01
N ASP A 66 11.86 -21.34 -3.29
CA ASP A 66 12.43 -21.85 -4.53
C ASP A 66 11.57 -21.45 -5.73
N ASN A 67 10.26 -21.57 -5.63
CA ASN A 67 9.32 -21.09 -6.65
C ASN A 67 9.46 -19.58 -6.87
N THR A 68 9.69 -18.80 -5.81
CA THR A 68 9.97 -17.36 -5.89
C THR A 68 11.22 -17.06 -6.69
N LYS A 69 12.32 -17.77 -6.45
CA LYS A 69 13.54 -17.64 -7.26
C LYS A 69 13.29 -17.97 -8.73
N VAL A 70 12.57 -19.07 -8.99
CA VAL A 70 12.21 -19.49 -10.36
C VAL A 70 11.37 -18.42 -11.06
N PHE A 71 10.40 -17.82 -10.36
CA PHE A 71 9.59 -16.71 -10.88
C PHE A 71 10.46 -15.49 -11.17
N THR A 72 11.25 -15.01 -10.21
CA THR A 72 12.12 -13.83 -10.38
C THR A 72 13.03 -13.98 -11.59
N GLU A 73 13.68 -15.13 -11.76
CA GLU A 73 14.53 -15.40 -12.91
C GLU A 73 13.73 -15.43 -14.23
N ALA A 74 12.56 -16.06 -14.25
CA ALA A 74 11.69 -16.12 -15.42
C ALA A 74 11.15 -14.75 -15.81
N PHE A 75 10.78 -13.93 -14.83
CA PHE A 75 10.11 -12.64 -15.00
C PHE A 75 10.99 -11.63 -15.76
N THR A 76 12.31 -11.72 -15.59
CA THR A 76 13.27 -10.88 -16.36
C THR A 76 13.20 -11.07 -17.88
N HIS A 77 12.62 -12.17 -18.34
CA HIS A 77 12.42 -12.47 -19.76
C HIS A 77 10.97 -12.27 -20.22
N ALA A 78 10.08 -11.94 -19.28
CA ALA A 78 8.67 -11.74 -19.54
C ALA A 78 8.45 -10.46 -20.37
N PRO A 79 7.31 -10.33 -21.08
CA PRO A 79 6.97 -9.12 -21.80
C PRO A 79 6.51 -7.97 -20.88
N TYR A 80 6.48 -8.20 -19.57
CA TYR A 80 6.03 -7.24 -18.56
C TYR A 80 7.21 -6.46 -18.00
N THR A 81 6.98 -5.18 -17.76
CA THR A 81 7.93 -4.30 -17.06
C THR A 81 7.70 -4.28 -15.54
N SER A 82 6.55 -4.75 -15.07
CA SER A 82 6.19 -4.79 -13.66
C SER A 82 5.11 -5.83 -13.33
N LEU A 83 5.01 -6.17 -12.04
CA LEU A 83 3.94 -7.01 -11.51
C LEU A 83 2.57 -6.36 -11.73
N LYS A 84 2.48 -5.02 -11.60
CA LYS A 84 1.29 -4.25 -12.00
C LYS A 84 0.85 -4.54 -13.43
N GLU A 85 1.75 -4.45 -14.40
CA GLU A 85 1.42 -4.69 -15.81
C GLU A 85 0.94 -6.14 -16.05
N MET A 86 1.51 -7.10 -15.33
CA MET A 86 1.07 -8.49 -15.37
C MET A 86 -0.33 -8.66 -14.76
N PHE A 87 -0.56 -8.13 -13.56
CA PHE A 87 -1.80 -8.29 -12.80
C PHE A 87 -2.99 -7.60 -13.46
N ASP A 88 -2.78 -6.43 -14.06
CA ASP A 88 -3.85 -5.63 -14.68
C ASP A 88 -4.49 -6.33 -15.90
N LYS A 89 -3.88 -7.42 -16.41
CA LYS A 89 -4.52 -8.30 -17.42
C LYS A 89 -5.60 -9.22 -16.84
N TYR A 90 -5.52 -9.54 -15.55
CA TYR A 90 -6.36 -10.52 -14.87
C TYR A 90 -7.31 -9.88 -13.85
N ILE A 91 -6.89 -8.76 -13.27
CA ILE A 91 -7.59 -8.08 -12.19
C ILE A 91 -7.98 -6.69 -12.67
N THR A 92 -9.27 -6.49 -12.90
CA THR A 92 -9.84 -5.17 -13.21
C THR A 92 -9.94 -4.32 -11.93
N ASP A 93 -9.78 -3.01 -12.09
CA ASP A 93 -9.93 -2.02 -11.02
C ASP A 93 -9.08 -2.39 -9.78
N CYS A 94 -9.66 -2.26 -8.58
CA CYS A 94 -9.01 -2.49 -7.30
C CYS A 94 -9.32 -3.86 -6.66
N GLY A 95 -9.60 -4.88 -7.49
CA GLY A 95 -9.95 -6.21 -7.00
C GLY A 95 -11.17 -6.16 -6.09
N TYR A 96 -11.04 -6.63 -4.84
CA TYR A 96 -12.10 -6.54 -3.82
C TYR A 96 -12.12 -5.24 -3.02
N SER A 97 -11.06 -4.45 -3.08
CA SER A 97 -11.00 -3.14 -2.43
C SER A 97 -11.75 -2.07 -3.23
N ARG A 98 -12.04 -0.95 -2.56
CA ARG A 98 -12.80 0.18 -3.10
C ARG A 98 -11.88 1.38 -3.31
N ASP A 99 -12.02 2.01 -4.47
CA ASP A 99 -11.42 3.28 -4.85
C ASP A 99 -12.43 4.45 -4.84
N ASP A 100 -13.71 4.15 -4.75
CA ASP A 100 -14.84 5.08 -4.68
C ASP A 100 -15.16 5.54 -3.23
N VAL A 101 -14.13 5.70 -2.41
CA VAL A 101 -14.21 6.08 -0.99
C VAL A 101 -13.45 7.36 -0.70
N ALA A 102 -13.76 8.00 0.43
CA ALA A 102 -13.01 9.17 0.89
C ALA A 102 -11.52 8.82 1.06
N PRO A 103 -10.59 9.63 0.53
CA PRO A 103 -9.16 9.37 0.66
C PRO A 103 -8.69 9.41 2.11
N VAL A 104 -7.83 8.45 2.48
CA VAL A 104 -7.20 8.36 3.81
C VAL A 104 -6.09 9.40 3.91
N ASP A 105 -6.05 10.16 5.00
CA ASP A 105 -4.96 11.10 5.26
C ASP A 105 -3.71 10.35 5.72
N VAL A 106 -2.65 10.45 4.91
CA VAL A 106 -1.37 9.77 5.15
C VAL A 106 -0.24 10.73 5.55
N THR A 107 -0.57 11.99 5.87
CA THR A 107 0.42 13.05 6.16
C THR A 107 1.36 12.70 7.32
N ASN A 108 0.88 11.90 8.29
CA ASN A 108 1.64 11.48 9.46
C ASN A 108 2.05 10.00 9.40
N LEU A 109 1.99 9.37 8.23
CA LEU A 109 2.46 8.00 8.01
C LEU A 109 3.78 8.03 7.24
N ASP A 110 4.60 7.01 7.45
CA ASP A 110 5.90 6.79 6.79
C ASP A 110 6.02 5.36 6.21
N SER A 111 4.91 4.63 6.24
CA SER A 111 4.84 3.22 5.87
C SER A 111 3.41 2.83 5.53
N MET A 112 3.27 1.72 4.79
CA MET A 112 2.04 0.93 4.77
C MET A 112 2.23 -0.35 5.58
N THR A 113 1.13 -0.91 6.06
CA THR A 113 1.12 -2.18 6.77
C THR A 113 0.20 -3.19 6.10
N TRP A 114 0.70 -4.41 5.94
CA TRP A 114 -0.05 -5.57 5.46
C TRP A 114 -0.18 -6.61 6.58
N GLN A 115 -1.36 -7.19 6.77
CA GLN A 115 -1.55 -8.19 7.82
C GLN A 115 -2.66 -9.19 7.52
N ASN A 116 -2.56 -10.35 8.17
CA ASN A 116 -3.55 -11.40 8.24
C ASN A 116 -3.96 -11.60 9.71
N ASP A 117 -5.25 -11.42 10.02
CA ASP A 117 -5.72 -11.48 11.41
C ASP A 117 -5.98 -12.91 11.91
N GLU A 118 -6.22 -13.87 11.00
CA GLU A 118 -6.42 -15.27 11.38
C GLU A 118 -5.14 -15.92 11.92
N TYR A 119 -4.00 -15.60 11.28
CA TYR A 119 -2.70 -16.16 11.64
C TYR A 119 -1.83 -15.22 12.48
N GLU A 120 -2.27 -13.99 12.72
CA GLU A 120 -1.49 -12.94 13.40
C GLU A 120 -0.09 -12.75 12.76
N GLU A 121 -0.05 -12.81 11.43
CA GLU A 121 1.15 -12.69 10.61
C GLU A 121 1.00 -11.55 9.59
N GLY A 122 2.11 -10.91 9.21
CA GLY A 122 2.11 -9.93 8.13
C GLY A 122 1.89 -10.61 6.78
N PHE A 123 3.00 -10.82 6.06
CA PHE A 123 3.03 -11.81 4.99
C PHE A 123 3.17 -13.20 5.62
N LEU A 124 2.31 -14.15 5.23
CA LEU A 124 2.43 -15.52 5.70
C LEU A 124 3.77 -16.10 5.25
N SER A 125 4.50 -16.73 6.17
CA SER A 125 5.77 -17.42 5.88
C SER A 125 5.68 -18.54 4.86
N THR A 126 4.46 -18.99 4.51
CA THR A 126 4.22 -19.99 3.46
C THR A 126 3.90 -19.38 2.10
N HIS A 127 3.79 -18.05 1.99
CA HIS A 127 3.30 -17.32 0.81
C HIS A 127 4.38 -16.43 0.20
N HIS A 128 5.58 -16.96 -0.02
CA HIS A 128 6.67 -16.21 -0.62
C HIS A 128 6.34 -15.75 -2.05
N GLY A 129 6.92 -14.61 -2.44
CA GLY A 129 6.83 -14.07 -3.78
C GLY A 129 6.92 -12.55 -3.85
N PRO A 130 6.98 -12.00 -5.07
CA PRO A 130 7.27 -10.59 -5.30
C PRO A 130 6.08 -9.70 -4.92
N CYS A 131 6.38 -8.48 -4.50
CA CYS A 131 5.36 -7.45 -4.32
C CYS A 131 5.81 -6.08 -4.82
N GLU A 132 4.84 -5.25 -5.16
CA GLU A 132 5.02 -3.88 -5.60
C GLU A 132 4.03 -2.94 -4.92
N VAL A 133 4.50 -1.73 -4.61
CA VAL A 133 3.65 -0.62 -4.17
C VAL A 133 3.73 0.49 -5.19
N TRP A 134 2.58 1.03 -5.57
CA TRP A 134 2.44 2.09 -6.55
C TRP A 134 1.64 3.25 -5.99
N PHE A 135 1.99 4.47 -6.38
CA PHE A 135 1.11 5.64 -6.33
C PHE A 135 0.74 6.01 -7.76
N ASP A 136 -0.53 5.79 -8.12
CA ASP A 136 -1.02 5.92 -9.49
C ASP A 136 -0.12 5.15 -10.49
N ASP A 137 0.64 5.87 -11.31
CA ASP A 137 1.52 5.33 -12.36
C ASP A 137 2.98 5.23 -11.93
N PHE A 138 3.30 5.56 -10.68
CA PHE A 138 4.66 5.55 -10.15
C PHE A 138 4.89 4.36 -9.22
N MET A 139 5.84 3.49 -9.59
CA MET A 139 6.30 2.41 -8.73
C MET A 139 7.18 2.98 -7.62
N ILE A 140 6.83 2.69 -6.38
CA ILE A 140 7.52 3.20 -5.19
C ILE A 140 8.36 2.12 -4.54
N VAL A 141 7.84 0.89 -4.52
CA VAL A 141 8.52 -0.28 -3.97
C VAL A 141 8.40 -1.41 -4.97
N HIS A 142 9.49 -2.16 -5.11
CA HIS A 142 9.53 -3.47 -5.73
C HIS A 142 10.47 -4.34 -4.90
N GLU A 143 10.02 -5.52 -4.53
CA GLU A 143 10.84 -6.54 -3.85
C GLU A 143 10.53 -7.91 -4.47
N ASP A 144 11.57 -8.72 -4.66
CA ASP A 144 11.45 -10.07 -5.23
C ASP A 144 10.75 -11.06 -4.28
N ASP A 145 10.83 -10.81 -2.97
CA ASP A 145 10.22 -11.66 -1.94
C ASP A 145 9.83 -10.83 -0.70
N CYS A 146 8.55 -10.46 -0.61
CA CYS A 146 8.06 -9.61 0.47
C CYS A 146 7.89 -10.35 1.79
N ALA A 147 7.59 -11.66 1.75
CA ALA A 147 7.52 -12.48 2.94
C ALA A 147 8.91 -12.61 3.60
N ALA A 148 9.96 -12.77 2.81
CA ALA A 148 11.33 -12.77 3.32
C ALA A 148 11.79 -11.38 3.81
N LYS A 149 11.38 -10.30 3.11
CA LYS A 149 11.84 -8.94 3.41
C LYS A 149 11.16 -8.32 4.64
N TYR A 150 9.86 -8.56 4.82
CA TYR A 150 9.02 -7.89 5.81
C TYR A 150 8.32 -8.90 6.74
N SER A 151 9.07 -9.58 7.59
CA SER A 151 8.58 -10.67 8.45
C SER A 151 7.84 -10.24 9.73
N GLY A 152 7.51 -8.96 9.87
CA GLY A 152 6.81 -8.43 11.05
C GLY A 152 5.30 -8.70 11.03
N PHE A 153 4.64 -8.49 12.19
CA PHE A 153 3.19 -8.40 12.30
C PHE A 153 2.78 -7.06 12.95
N PRO A 154 2.07 -6.17 12.22
CA PRO A 154 1.84 -6.27 10.78
C PRO A 154 3.16 -6.15 9.98
N ALA A 155 3.19 -6.66 8.74
CA ALA A 155 4.33 -6.46 7.85
C ALA A 155 4.38 -4.98 7.46
N THR A 156 5.49 -4.31 7.80
CA THR A 156 5.64 -2.87 7.62
C THR A 156 6.53 -2.59 6.42
N ILE A 157 5.98 -1.93 5.39
CA ILE A 157 6.67 -1.53 4.18
C ILE A 157 6.90 -0.01 4.26
N PRO A 158 8.15 0.47 4.38
CA PRO A 158 8.44 1.90 4.40
C PRO A 158 8.01 2.58 3.08
N LEU A 159 7.34 3.73 3.18
CA LEU A 159 6.85 4.51 2.05
C LEU A 159 7.08 6.01 2.28
N ASP A 160 7.53 6.71 1.26
CA ASP A 160 7.54 8.18 1.26
C ASP A 160 6.27 8.71 0.57
N TYR A 161 5.24 9.03 1.35
CA TYR A 161 3.98 9.55 0.81
C TYR A 161 4.11 10.95 0.19
N SER A 162 5.22 11.66 0.40
CA SER A 162 5.42 13.00 -0.16
C SER A 162 5.58 13.02 -1.68
N ILE A 163 5.90 11.87 -2.27
CA ILE A 163 6.04 11.71 -3.71
C ILE A 163 4.70 11.58 -4.44
N CYS A 164 3.58 11.49 -3.70
CA CYS A 164 2.23 11.43 -4.25
C CYS A 164 1.91 12.71 -5.05
N PRO A 165 1.78 12.64 -6.40
CA PRO A 165 1.50 13.81 -7.21
C PRO A 165 0.22 14.53 -6.78
N ASP A 166 0.25 15.86 -6.76
CA ASP A 166 -0.89 16.72 -6.38
C ASP A 166 -1.47 16.46 -4.96
N GLY A 167 -0.75 15.68 -4.13
CA GLY A 167 -1.18 15.31 -2.77
C GLY A 167 -2.39 14.39 -2.73
N LYS A 168 -2.81 13.80 -3.85
CA LYS A 168 -3.91 12.81 -3.94
C LYS A 168 -3.55 11.71 -4.92
N CYS A 169 -3.51 10.48 -4.44
CA CYS A 169 -3.13 9.32 -5.25
C CYS A 169 -3.99 8.11 -4.92
N LEU A 170 -3.99 7.14 -5.82
CA LEU A 170 -4.36 5.78 -5.52
C LEU A 170 -3.11 4.99 -5.12
N LEU A 171 -2.99 4.64 -3.84
CA LEU A 171 -2.04 3.61 -3.42
C LEU A 171 -2.56 2.28 -3.96
N SER A 172 -1.75 1.58 -4.75
CA SER A 172 -2.05 0.23 -5.23
C SER A 172 -0.95 -0.73 -4.78
N PHE A 173 -1.34 -1.82 -4.13
CA PHE A 173 -0.46 -2.88 -3.68
C PHE A 173 -0.72 -4.15 -4.50
N TYR A 174 0.37 -4.76 -4.96
CA TYR A 174 0.36 -5.99 -5.75
C TYR A 174 1.26 -6.99 -5.04
N TRP A 175 0.78 -8.20 -4.77
CA TRP A 175 1.58 -9.29 -4.21
C TRP A 175 1.21 -10.60 -4.89
N LEU A 176 2.22 -11.31 -5.40
CA LEU A 176 2.05 -12.63 -5.98
C LEU A 176 2.63 -13.66 -5.00
N THR A 177 1.85 -14.69 -4.68
CA THR A 177 2.31 -15.78 -3.82
C THR A 177 2.54 -17.03 -4.65
N LEU A 178 3.67 -17.70 -4.39
CA LEU A 178 4.20 -18.81 -5.19
C LEU A 178 4.25 -20.11 -4.38
N GLN A 179 3.28 -20.31 -3.50
CA GLN A 179 3.17 -21.44 -2.58
C GLN A 179 2.78 -22.77 -3.24
N ALA A 180 2.23 -22.71 -4.45
CA ALA A 180 1.76 -23.84 -5.25
C ALA A 180 1.79 -23.46 -6.75
N PRO A 181 1.55 -24.40 -7.69
CA PRO A 181 1.47 -24.09 -9.12
C PRO A 181 0.35 -23.12 -9.54
N GLU A 182 -0.68 -22.99 -8.70
CA GLU A 182 -1.72 -21.96 -8.82
C GLU A 182 -1.32 -20.78 -7.93
N TRP A 183 -0.77 -19.73 -8.55
CA TRP A 183 -0.28 -18.55 -7.84
C TRP A 183 -1.44 -17.65 -7.47
N GLN A 184 -1.45 -17.17 -6.23
CA GLN A 184 -2.50 -16.26 -5.77
C GLN A 184 -2.02 -14.82 -5.95
N ALA A 185 -2.80 -14.06 -6.71
CA ALA A 185 -2.51 -12.67 -7.03
C ALA A 185 -3.37 -11.75 -6.16
N TYR A 186 -2.74 -11.04 -5.23
CA TYR A 186 -3.37 -10.06 -4.35
C TYR A 186 -3.22 -8.67 -4.94
N LYS A 187 -4.34 -7.98 -5.15
CA LYS A 187 -4.38 -6.56 -5.50
C LYS A 187 -5.31 -5.83 -4.54
N GLN A 188 -4.80 -4.78 -3.90
CA GLN A 188 -5.62 -3.91 -3.06
C GLN A 188 -5.23 -2.45 -3.30
N CYS A 189 -6.21 -1.57 -3.24
CA CYS A 189 -6.04 -0.15 -3.40
C CYS A 189 -6.56 0.62 -2.19
N VAL A 190 -5.97 1.80 -1.99
CA VAL A 190 -6.41 2.79 -1.01
C VAL A 190 -6.31 4.18 -1.64
N PRO A 191 -7.41 4.90 -1.84
CA PRO A 191 -7.33 6.34 -2.13
C PRO A 191 -6.67 7.05 -0.95
N ILE A 192 -5.61 7.83 -1.20
CA ILE A 192 -4.84 8.53 -0.18
C ILE A 192 -4.74 10.03 -0.47
N LYS A 193 -4.54 10.82 0.58
CA LYS A 193 -4.19 12.24 0.50
C LYS A 193 -3.00 12.57 1.39
N TYR A 194 -2.03 13.30 0.88
CA TYR A 194 -0.82 13.71 1.57
C TYR A 194 -0.70 15.24 1.60
N GLY A 195 -0.24 15.81 2.72
CA GLY A 195 0.02 17.24 2.84
C GLY A 195 -1.24 18.11 2.97
N ALA A 196 -2.39 17.51 3.29
CA ALA A 196 -3.67 18.20 3.48
C ALA A 196 -3.77 18.98 4.82
N GLY A 197 -2.64 19.37 5.41
CA GLY A 197 -2.58 20.09 6.68
C GLY A 197 -3.16 21.51 6.59
N ASN A 198 -4.18 21.78 7.43
CA ASN A 198 -4.91 23.04 7.67
C ASN A 198 -6.13 23.36 6.79
N GLY A 199 -7.05 22.40 6.61
CA GLY A 199 -8.42 22.66 6.14
C GLY A 199 -9.47 21.75 6.77
N SER A 200 -10.06 22.19 7.89
CA SER A 200 -11.25 21.65 8.59
C SER A 200 -11.16 20.27 9.24
N SER A 201 -10.85 20.25 10.54
CA SER A 201 -11.65 19.47 11.48
C SER A 201 -12.91 20.25 11.80
N GLY A 202 -14.09 19.63 11.64
CA GLY A 202 -15.36 20.15 12.13
C GLY A 202 -16.51 20.00 11.15
N ASP A 203 -16.98 18.78 10.91
CA ASP A 203 -18.43 18.57 10.83
C ASP A 203 -18.93 18.36 12.26
N GLU A 204 -18.99 19.47 13.00
CA GLU A 204 -19.78 19.56 14.22
C GLU A 204 -21.10 20.19 13.83
N ALA A 205 -22.18 19.45 14.09
CA ALA A 205 -23.54 19.83 13.79
C ALA A 205 -23.83 21.27 14.24
N THR A 206 -24.35 22.07 13.31
CA THR A 206 -24.93 23.38 13.55
C THR A 206 -25.96 23.32 14.69
N PRO A 207 -25.80 24.04 15.82
CA PRO A 207 -26.93 24.41 16.64
C PRO A 207 -27.53 25.73 16.14
N GLU A 208 -28.85 25.81 16.17
CA GLU A 208 -29.66 26.98 15.83
C GLU A 208 -29.14 28.31 16.45
N PRO A 209 -29.35 29.45 15.77
CA PRO A 209 -28.90 30.74 16.27
C PRO A 209 -29.80 31.22 17.42
N SER A 210 -29.29 31.18 18.65
CA SER A 210 -29.86 31.92 19.77
C SER A 210 -29.42 33.40 19.70
N THR A 211 -30.43 34.27 19.56
CA THR A 211 -30.37 35.73 19.63
C THR A 211 -29.66 36.23 20.89
N ALA A 212 -28.55 36.95 20.71
CA ALA A 212 -28.05 37.90 21.70
C ALA A 212 -27.27 39.05 21.02
N THR A 213 -27.84 40.24 21.12
CA THR A 213 -27.29 41.53 20.69
C THR A 213 -26.07 41.92 21.52
N PRO A 214 -25.08 42.61 20.93
CA PRO A 214 -24.61 43.85 21.58
C PRO A 214 -24.46 45.03 20.62
N LYS A 215 -24.79 46.21 21.17
CA LYS A 215 -24.76 47.56 20.58
C LYS A 215 -23.30 48.10 20.52
N PRO A 216 -22.97 49.09 19.64
CA PRO A 216 -21.61 49.31 19.15
C PRO A 216 -20.81 50.37 19.93
N SER A 217 -19.48 50.33 19.82
CA SER A 217 -18.59 51.44 20.17
C SER A 217 -17.34 51.52 19.26
N THR A 218 -17.44 52.42 18.28
CA THR A 218 -16.49 53.47 17.82
C THR A 218 -14.95 53.26 17.85
N ALA A 219 -14.40 53.11 16.64
CA ALA A 219 -13.24 53.74 15.96
C ALA A 219 -11.86 54.02 16.65
N ALA A 220 -10.82 53.37 16.09
CA ALA A 220 -9.54 53.87 15.50
C ALA A 220 -8.55 54.76 16.31
N PRO A 221 -7.25 54.94 15.94
CA PRO A 221 -6.57 54.57 14.68
C PRO A 221 -5.13 53.96 14.76
N THR A 222 -4.75 53.35 13.62
CA THR A 222 -3.47 53.38 12.87
C THR A 222 -2.16 53.80 13.56
N LYS A 223 -1.14 52.92 13.50
CA LYS A 223 0.27 53.30 13.19
C LYS A 223 1.03 52.17 12.44
N THR A 224 1.40 52.45 11.19
CA THR A 224 2.52 51.89 10.42
C THR A 224 3.41 53.08 10.06
N PRO A 225 4.74 53.03 10.26
CA PRO A 225 5.70 52.69 9.20
C PRO A 225 6.91 51.91 9.78
N THR A 226 7.91 51.34 9.09
CA THR A 226 8.60 51.62 7.81
C THR A 226 9.46 50.36 7.49
N PRO A 227 9.91 50.13 6.24
CA PRO A 227 10.59 48.91 5.82
C PRO A 227 12.11 49.00 6.04
N THR A 228 12.75 47.85 6.29
CA THR A 228 14.21 47.73 6.23
C THR A 228 14.59 46.79 5.10
N THR A 229 15.05 47.39 4.01
CA THR A 229 15.74 46.75 2.88
C THR A 229 17.21 46.58 3.24
N SER A 230 17.76 45.36 3.14
CA SER A 230 19.21 45.14 3.01
C SER A 230 19.55 43.77 2.40
N VAL A 231 19.70 43.75 1.07
CA VAL A 231 20.47 42.78 0.26
C VAL A 231 21.08 43.65 -0.87
N PRO A 232 22.33 43.48 -1.35
CA PRO A 232 23.06 42.21 -1.50
C PRO A 232 24.56 42.23 -1.11
N LYS A 233 25.12 41.04 -0.84
CA LYS A 233 26.52 40.78 -1.17
C LYS A 233 26.68 39.45 -1.87
N SER A 234 26.97 39.58 -3.16
CA SER A 234 27.49 38.56 -4.04
C SER A 234 28.87 38.10 -3.58
N SER A 235 29.10 36.80 -3.53
CA SER A 235 30.42 36.21 -3.69
C SER A 235 30.31 34.92 -4.50
N SER A 236 30.68 35.07 -5.77
CA SER A 236 30.98 34.03 -6.74
C SER A 236 32.15 33.15 -6.26
N ALA A 237 32.00 31.83 -6.36
CA ALA A 237 33.12 30.91 -6.50
C ALA A 237 32.72 29.74 -7.42
N THR A 238 33.47 29.64 -8.51
CA THR A 238 33.44 28.74 -9.67
C THR A 238 33.76 27.28 -9.29
N PRO A 239 33.36 26.27 -10.08
CA PRO A 239 33.40 24.87 -9.68
C PRO A 239 34.79 24.23 -9.87
N SER A 240 35.12 23.29 -8.99
CA SER A 240 36.28 22.40 -9.17
C SER A 240 35.82 21.03 -9.65
N THR A 241 36.23 20.72 -10.87
CA THR A 241 36.11 19.44 -11.56
C THR A 241 37.32 18.58 -11.20
N THR A 242 37.11 17.36 -10.68
CA THR A 242 38.15 16.32 -10.73
C THR A 242 37.55 14.91 -10.80
N ALA A 243 37.56 14.36 -12.01
CA ALA A 243 37.72 12.93 -12.33
C ALA A 243 38.72 12.91 -13.52
N PRO A 244 39.42 11.81 -13.88
CA PRO A 244 39.19 10.41 -13.50
C PRO A 244 40.48 9.61 -13.16
N ALA A 245 40.35 8.38 -12.69
CA ALA A 245 41.35 7.34 -12.93
C ALA A 245 40.70 5.95 -13.03
N ALA A 246 40.53 5.51 -14.27
CA ALA A 246 40.32 4.11 -14.62
C ALA A 246 41.62 3.33 -14.39
N GLY A 247 41.50 2.11 -13.86
CA GLY A 247 42.63 1.21 -13.68
C GLY A 247 42.20 -0.25 -13.64
N THR A 248 41.99 -0.87 -14.80
CA THR A 248 42.12 -2.33 -15.04
C THR A 248 42.39 -2.50 -16.55
N PRO A 249 43.47 -3.21 -16.96
CA PRO A 249 43.42 -4.66 -17.17
C PRO A 249 44.68 -5.38 -16.62
N SER A 250 44.67 -6.67 -16.28
CA SER A 250 44.72 -7.76 -17.27
C SER A 250 44.59 -9.15 -16.60
N PRO A 251 44.24 -10.20 -17.37
CA PRO A 251 43.94 -11.53 -16.89
C PRO A 251 45.19 -12.41 -16.82
N ASN A 252 45.25 -13.35 -15.86
CA ASN A 252 46.21 -14.44 -15.91
C ASN A 252 45.49 -15.79 -16.02
N THR A 253 46.03 -16.59 -16.94
CA THR A 253 45.49 -17.82 -17.50
C THR A 253 46.08 -19.02 -16.75
N LYS A 254 45.22 -20.00 -16.43
CA LYS A 254 45.42 -21.47 -16.24
C LYS A 254 46.70 -22.00 -15.57
N CYS A 255 46.53 -22.86 -14.55
CA CYS A 255 46.78 -24.32 -14.66
C CYS A 255 46.55 -25.05 -13.33
N GLY A 256 45.99 -26.27 -13.38
CA GLY A 256 46.36 -27.33 -12.42
C GLY A 256 45.22 -28.05 -11.68
N VAL A 257 44.69 -29.10 -12.31
CA VAL A 257 44.05 -30.23 -11.63
C VAL A 257 45.05 -30.90 -10.67
N ARG A 258 44.64 -31.28 -9.46
CA ARG A 258 45.06 -32.54 -8.82
C ARG A 258 44.08 -33.00 -7.74
N ARG A 259 43.65 -34.25 -7.90
CA ARG A 259 42.98 -35.10 -6.93
C ARG A 259 43.89 -35.36 -5.72
N SER A 260 43.29 -35.44 -4.54
CA SER A 260 43.41 -36.53 -3.55
C SER A 260 42.23 -36.42 -2.59
#